data_AF-A0A059C3C0-F1
#
_entry.id   AF-A0A059C3C0-F1
#
_cell.length_a   1.000
_cell.length_b   1.000
_cell.length_c   1.000
_cell.angle_alpha   90.00
_cell.angle_beta   90.00
_cell.angle_gamma   90.00
#
_symmetry.space_group_name_H-M   'P 1'
#
loop_
_entity.id
_entity.type
_entity.pdbx_description
1 polymer ?
#
loop_
_entity_poly.entity_id
_entity_poly.type
_entity_poly.pdbx_seq_one_letter_code
_entity_poly.pdbx_strand_id
1 'polypeptide(L)'
;MLETVAAVPGMVGGLLLHCKSLKQFEHSGGWIKALLEEAENERMHLMTFMEVSQPRWYERALVFAVQGVFFNAYFLGYLISPKFAHRVVGYLEEEAIHSYTEFLKELGNGNIENVPAPAIAI
;
A
#
# COMPACT_ATOMS: atom_id res chain seq x y z
N MET A 1 -7.83 5.94 -3.28
CA MET A 1 -7.22 5.41 -4.53
C MET A 1 -5.74 5.06 -4.37
N LEU A 2 -4.93 5.89 -3.70
CA LEU A 2 -3.50 5.61 -3.48
C LEU A 2 -3.26 4.28 -2.75
N GLU A 3 -4.12 3.92 -1.78
CA GLU A 3 -4.06 2.64 -1.05
C GLU A 3 -4.12 1.39 -1.95
N THR A 4 -4.75 1.49 -3.13
CA THR A 4 -4.79 0.38 -4.10
C THR A 4 -3.41 0.07 -4.69
N VAL A 5 -2.51 1.05 -4.66
CA VAL A 5 -1.13 0.94 -5.13
C VAL A 5 -0.17 0.69 -3.97
N ALA A 6 -0.44 1.28 -2.79
CA ALA A 6 0.36 1.11 -1.57
C ALA A 6 0.43 -0.35 -1.07
N ALA A 7 -0.61 -1.17 -1.32
CA ALA A 7 -0.57 -2.59 -0.96
C ALA A 7 0.31 -3.47 -1.89
N VAL A 8 0.75 -2.95 -3.04
CA VAL A 8 1.49 -3.74 -4.04
C VAL A 8 2.94 -4.03 -3.64
N PRO A 9 3.73 -3.06 -3.14
CA PRO A 9 5.13 -3.28 -2.78
C PRO A 9 5.40 -4.40 -1.78
N GLY A 10 4.68 -4.43 -0.66
CA GLY A 10 4.79 -5.48 0.36
C GLY A 10 4.48 -6.86 -0.22
N MET A 11 3.44 -6.97 -1.05
CA MET A 11 3.06 -8.23 -1.69
C MET A 11 4.14 -8.72 -2.67
N VAL A 12 4.66 -7.84 -3.53
CA VAL A 12 5.73 -8.18 -4.49
C VAL A 12 7.02 -8.56 -3.78
N GLY A 13 7.44 -7.77 -2.79
CA GLY A 13 8.65 -8.04 -2.02
C GLY A 13 8.56 -9.35 -1.24
N GLY A 14 7.42 -9.59 -0.58
CA GLY A 14 7.13 -10.83 0.14
C GLY A 14 7.13 -12.05 -0.80
N LEU A 15 6.45 -11.97 -1.94
CA LEU A 15 6.44 -13.02 -2.97
C LEU A 15 7.85 -13.37 -3.46
N LEU A 16 8.62 -12.37 -3.87
CA LEU A 16 9.97 -12.59 -4.42
C LEU A 16 10.92 -13.16 -3.37
N LEU A 17 10.84 -12.66 -2.14
CA LEU A 17 11.65 -13.17 -1.03
C LEU A 17 11.24 -14.60 -0.64
N HIS A 18 9.95 -14.91 -0.67
CA HIS A 18 9.42 -16.25 -0.45
C HIS A 18 9.97 -17.25 -1.48
N CYS A 19 9.84 -16.93 -2.77
CA CYS A 19 10.40 -17.78 -3.83
C CYS A 19 11.93 -17.92 -3.73
N LYS A 20 12.64 -16.86 -3.32
CA LYS A 20 14.09 -16.90 -3.11
C LYS A 20 14.46 -17.86 -1.96
N SER A 21 13.80 -17.72 -0.82
CA SER A 21 13.98 -18.58 0.37
C SER A 21 13.77 -20.05 0.03
N LEU A 22 12.70 -20.39 -0.70
CA LEU A 22 12.43 -21.77 -1.14
C LEU A 22 13.53 -22.33 -2.04
N LYS A 23 14.00 -21.55 -3.02
CA LYS A 23 15.03 -22.00 -3.98
C LYS A 23 16.41 -22.14 -3.36
N GLN A 24 16.68 -21.40 -2.29
CA GLN A 24 17.96 -21.41 -1.59
C GLN A 24 17.94 -22.31 -0.34
N PHE A 25 16.77 -22.79 0.09
CA PHE A 25 16.58 -23.51 1.36
C PHE A 25 17.08 -22.70 2.57
N GLU A 26 16.90 -21.38 2.54
CA GLU A 26 17.38 -20.44 3.56
C GLU A 26 16.23 -19.77 4.31
N HIS A 27 16.43 -19.45 5.59
CA HIS A 27 15.45 -18.72 6.38
C HIS A 27 15.45 -17.22 6.02
N SER A 28 14.26 -16.62 5.90
CA SER A 28 14.09 -15.22 5.50
C SER A 28 14.13 -14.21 6.64
N GLY A 29 14.44 -14.64 7.86
CA GLY A 29 14.59 -13.76 9.04
C GLY A 29 13.33 -13.00 9.44
N GLY A 30 12.13 -13.45 9.03
CA GLY A 30 10.85 -12.79 9.34
C GLY A 30 10.41 -11.74 8.31
N TRP A 31 11.27 -11.37 7.37
CA TRP A 31 11.00 -10.33 6.37
C TRP A 31 9.78 -10.62 5.48
N ILE A 32 9.53 -11.89 5.11
CA ILE A 32 8.36 -12.25 4.31
C ILE A 32 7.08 -11.90 5.07
N LYS A 33 7.02 -12.24 6.36
CA LYS A 33 5.85 -11.97 7.19
C LYS A 33 5.61 -10.47 7.31
N ALA A 34 6.65 -9.70 7.62
CA ALA A 34 6.54 -8.25 7.77
C ALA A 34 6.00 -7.58 6.50
N LEU A 35 6.50 -7.97 5.31
CA LEU A 35 6.05 -7.40 4.03
C LEU A 35 4.63 -7.79 3.65
N LEU A 36 4.19 -9.00 4.02
CA LEU A 36 2.80 -9.42 3.81
C LEU A 36 1.84 -8.73 4.78
N GLU A 37 2.26 -8.52 6.03
CA GLU A 37 1.52 -7.73 7.02
C GLU A 37 1.40 -6.26 6.58
N GLU A 38 2.45 -5.67 6.01
CA GLU A 38 2.41 -4.33 5.40
C GLU A 38 1.40 -4.25 4.25
N ALA A 39 1.44 -5.21 3.31
CA ALA A 39 0.47 -5.26 2.21
C ALA A 39 -0.97 -5.44 2.71
N GLU A 40 -1.16 -6.22 3.78
CA GLU A 40 -2.45 -6.37 4.43
C GLU A 40 -2.90 -5.07 5.13
N ASN A 41 -1.99 -4.36 5.79
CA ASN A 41 -2.26 -3.07 6.42
C ASN A 41 -2.78 -2.05 5.40
N GLU A 42 -2.10 -1.88 4.27
CA GLU A 42 -2.55 -0.95 3.22
C GLU A 42 -3.88 -1.40 2.57
N ARG A 43 -4.11 -2.71 2.48
CA ARG A 43 -5.43 -3.23 2.07
C ARG A 43 -6.51 -2.87 3.09
N MET A 44 -6.21 -2.89 4.38
CA MET A 44 -7.16 -2.47 5.43
C MET A 44 -7.44 -0.96 5.38
N HIS A 45 -6.46 -0.12 5.07
CA HIS A 45 -6.68 1.30 4.78
C HIS A 45 -7.70 1.48 3.64
N LEU A 46 -7.50 0.76 2.53
CA LEU A 46 -8.45 0.77 1.40
C LEU A 46 -9.85 0.32 1.82
N MET A 47 -9.98 -0.80 2.54
CA MET A 47 -11.29 -1.32 2.95
C MET A 47 -12.01 -0.36 3.90
N THR A 48 -11.28 0.33 4.77
CA THR A 48 -11.82 1.40 5.61
C THR A 48 -12.35 2.56 4.78
N PHE A 49 -11.59 3.00 3.77
CA PHE A 49 -12.03 4.08 2.88
C PHE A 49 -13.30 3.71 2.09
N MET A 50 -13.45 2.45 1.71
CA MET A 50 -14.62 1.95 0.98
C MET A 50 -15.93 2.05 1.77
N GLU A 51 -15.88 2.01 3.11
CA GLU A 51 -17.06 2.23 3.97
C GLU A 51 -17.54 3.69 3.93
N VAL A 52 -16.65 4.63 3.60
CA VAL A 52 -16.94 6.07 3.55
C VAL A 52 -17.22 6.54 2.12
N SER A 53 -16.57 5.93 1.11
CA SER A 53 -16.68 6.37 -0.28
C SER A 53 -16.71 5.18 -1.25
N GLN A 54 -17.79 5.09 -2.04
CA GLN A 54 -17.95 4.06 -3.05
C GLN A 54 -17.41 4.54 -4.41
N PRO A 55 -16.42 3.83 -5.00
CA PRO A 55 -15.79 4.24 -6.24
C PRO A 55 -16.71 4.00 -7.43
N ARG A 56 -16.72 4.97 -8.34
CA ARG A 56 -17.44 4.91 -9.61
C ARG A 56 -16.74 3.94 -10.56
N TRP A 57 -17.46 3.51 -11.61
CA TRP A 57 -16.93 2.52 -12.56
C TRP A 57 -15.62 2.96 -13.24
N TYR A 58 -15.47 4.26 -13.52
CA TYR A 58 -14.26 4.79 -14.16
C TYR A 58 -13.06 4.86 -13.19
N GLU A 59 -13.31 5.09 -11.90
CA GLU A 59 -12.26 5.01 -10.86
C GLU A 59 -11.76 3.58 -10.71
N ARG A 60 -12.68 2.59 -10.77
CA ARG A 60 -12.30 1.17 -10.77
C ARG A 60 -11.47 0.80 -12.00
N ALA A 61 -11.85 1.29 -13.18
CA ALA A 61 -11.08 1.08 -14.41
C ALA A 61 -9.69 1.73 -14.32
N LEU A 62 -9.59 2.93 -13.74
CA LEU A 62 -8.32 3.60 -13.49
C LEU A 62 -7.45 2.81 -12.51
N VAL A 63 -8.00 2.31 -11.41
CA VAL A 63 -7.28 1.44 -10.45
C VAL A 63 -6.71 0.23 -11.17
N PHE A 64 -7.49 -0.46 -12.00
CA PHE A 64 -7.01 -1.62 -12.76
C PHE A 64 -5.84 -1.27 -13.66
N ALA A 65 -5.92 -0.16 -14.40
CA ALA A 65 -4.85 0.30 -15.28
C ALA A 65 -3.57 0.66 -14.49
N VAL A 66 -3.72 1.44 -13.41
CA VAL A 66 -2.59 1.88 -12.58
C VAL A 66 -1.94 0.69 -11.86
N GLN A 67 -2.72 -0.22 -11.29
CA GLN A 67 -2.19 -1.44 -10.68
C GLN A 67 -1.45 -2.30 -11.71
N GLY A 68 -2.00 -2.46 -12.91
CA GLY A 68 -1.36 -3.20 -13.99
C GLY A 68 0.02 -2.65 -14.34
N VAL A 69 0.15 -1.33 -14.48
CA VAL A 69 1.44 -0.68 -14.77
C VAL A 69 2.38 -0.75 -13.56
N PHE A 70 1.90 -0.34 -12.38
CA PHE A 70 2.73 -0.22 -11.19
C PHE A 70 3.23 -1.57 -10.69
N PHE A 71 2.39 -2.60 -10.69
CA PHE A 71 2.80 -3.96 -10.31
C PHE A 71 3.99 -4.43 -11.15
N ASN A 72 3.89 -4.31 -12.48
CA ASN A 72 4.95 -4.77 -13.38
C ASN A 72 6.22 -3.93 -13.22
N ALA A 73 6.09 -2.60 -13.12
CA ALA A 73 7.23 -1.71 -12.91
C ALA A 73 7.94 -1.99 -11.58
N TYR A 74 7.19 -2.13 -10.48
CA TYR A 74 7.74 -2.41 -9.15
C TYR A 74 8.35 -3.82 -9.09
N PHE A 75 7.71 -4.82 -9.68
CA PHE A 75 8.24 -6.18 -9.77
C PHE A 75 9.60 -6.22 -10.48
N LEU A 76 9.71 -5.60 -11.67
CA LEU A 76 10.97 -5.51 -12.38
C LEU A 76 12.02 -4.70 -11.60
N GLY A 77 11.60 -3.57 -10.99
CA GLY A 77 12.47 -2.75 -10.15
C GLY A 77 13.02 -3.52 -8.95
N TYR A 78 12.20 -4.34 -8.29
CA TYR A 78 12.61 -5.16 -7.15
C TYR A 78 13.57 -6.27 -7.57
N LEU A 79 13.37 -6.89 -8.73
CA LEU A 79 14.32 -7.86 -9.29
C LEU A 79 15.69 -7.24 -9.58
N ILE A 80 15.71 -6.00 -10.08
CA ILE A 80 16.96 -5.27 -10.38
C ILE A 80 17.66 -4.83 -9.09
N SER A 81 16.91 -4.22 -8.16
CA SER A 81 17.46 -3.68 -6.92
C SER A 81 16.40 -3.59 -5.82
N PRO A 82 16.36 -4.56 -4.89
CA PRO A 82 15.47 -4.51 -3.73
C PRO A 82 15.71 -3.24 -2.88
N LYS A 83 16.97 -2.80 -2.75
CA LYS A 83 17.32 -1.59 -1.99
C LYS A 83 16.70 -0.34 -2.59
N PHE A 84 16.69 -0.22 -3.92
CA PHE A 84 16.02 0.88 -4.60
C PHE A 84 14.50 0.81 -4.41
N ALA A 85 13.92 -0.37 -4.62
CA ALA A 85 12.48 -0.58 -4.46
C ALA A 85 11.99 -0.19 -3.05
N HIS A 86 12.66 -0.67 -2.00
CA HIS A 86 12.37 -0.30 -0.61
C HIS A 86 12.54 1.20 -0.34
N ARG A 87 13.52 1.86 -0.98
CA ARG A 87 13.70 3.31 -0.85
C ARG A 87 12.57 4.09 -1.51
N VAL A 88 12.07 3.62 -2.65
CA VAL A 88 10.91 4.24 -3.31
C VAL A 88 9.68 4.15 -2.41
N VAL A 89 9.42 3.00 -1.79
CA VAL A 89 8.32 2.86 -0.81
C VAL A 89 8.51 3.83 0.35
N GLY A 90 9.71 3.92 0.92
CA GLY A 90 9.98 4.88 2.00
C GLY A 90 9.60 6.34 1.64
N TYR A 91 9.87 6.78 0.40
CA TYR A 91 9.44 8.11 -0.04
C TYR A 91 7.93 8.22 -0.23
N LEU A 92 7.25 7.16 -0.66
CA LEU A 92 5.79 7.15 -0.75
C LEU A 92 5.14 7.28 0.64
N GLU A 93 5.72 6.61 1.65
CA GLU A 93 5.24 6.70 3.04
C GLU A 93 5.51 8.09 3.65
N GLU A 94 6.62 8.74 3.33
CA GLU A 94 6.89 10.13 3.73
C GLU A 94 5.80 11.08 3.19
N GLU A 95 5.42 10.93 1.92
CA GLU A 95 4.32 11.69 1.31
C GLU A 95 2.95 11.33 1.89
N ALA A 96 2.74 10.07 2.29
CA ALA A 96 1.52 9.64 2.98
C ALA A 96 1.39 10.34 4.35
N ILE A 97 2.46 10.37 5.15
CA ILE A 97 2.48 11.08 6.44
C ILE A 97 2.15 12.56 6.24
N HIS A 98 2.76 13.21 5.24
CA HIS A 98 2.46 14.59 4.92
C HIS A 98 0.97 14.78 4.59
N SER A 99 0.42 13.94 3.71
CA SER A 99 -0.99 14.00 3.29
C SER A 99 -1.97 13.80 4.45
N TYR A 100 -1.75 12.79 5.29
CA TYR A 100 -2.58 12.51 6.46
C TYR A 100 -2.49 13.64 7.50
N THR A 101 -1.33 14.27 7.64
CA THR A 101 -1.16 15.44 8.51
C THR A 101 -2.00 16.61 8.03
N GLU A 102 -2.06 16.86 6.72
CA GLU A 102 -2.92 17.90 6.15
C GLU A 102 -4.41 17.56 6.35
N PHE A 103 -4.83 16.31 6.16
CA PHE A 103 -6.22 15.92 6.43
C PHE A 103 -6.64 16.16 7.89
N LEU A 104 -5.75 15.91 8.86
CA LEU A 104 -6.01 16.20 10.27
C LEU A 104 -6.14 17.70 10.54
N LYS A 105 -5.36 18.56 9.86
CA LYS A 105 -5.49 20.02 9.96
C LYS A 105 -6.82 20.50 9.40
N GLU A 106 -7.21 20.00 8.23
CA GLU A 106 -8.49 20.33 7.58
C GLU A 106 -9.70 19.91 8.43
N LEU A 107 -9.63 18.75 9.09
CA LEU A 107 -10.59 18.32 10.11
C LEU A 107 -10.63 19.29 11.31
N GLY A 108 -9.47 19.67 11.84
CA GLY A 108 -9.35 20.62 12.96
C GLY A 108 -9.86 22.02 12.64
N ASN A 109 -9.75 22.45 11.38
CA ASN A 109 -10.26 23.74 10.89
C ASN A 109 -11.77 23.70 10.56
N GLY A 110 -12.41 22.53 10.58
CA GLY A 110 -13.82 22.35 10.24
C GLY A 110 -14.13 22.36 8.74
N ASN A 111 -13.11 22.25 7.89
CA ASN A 111 -13.28 22.17 6.43
C ASN A 111 -13.73 20.78 5.96
N ILE A 112 -13.40 19.74 6.74
CA ILE A 112 -13.85 18.36 6.53
C ILE A 112 -14.75 17.98 7.71
N GLU A 113 -15.91 17.38 7.41
CA GLU A 113 -16.81 16.86 8.44
C GLU A 113 -16.20 15.63 9.11
N ASN A 114 -16.13 15.66 10.45
CA ASN A 114 -15.64 14.54 11.24
C ASN A 114 -16.78 13.55 11.52
N VAL A 115 -16.89 12.52 10.68
CA VAL A 115 -17.89 11.45 10.81
C VAL A 115 -17.39 10.32 11.72
N PRO A 116 -18.28 9.51 12.32
CA PRO A 116 -17.87 8.35 13.11
C PRO A 116 -16.99 7.38 12.31
N ALA A 117 -15.96 6.84 12.96
CA ALA A 117 -15.09 5.85 12.34
C ALA A 117 -15.87 4.58 11.97
N PRO A 118 -15.64 4.00 10.77
CA PRO A 118 -16.22 2.72 10.39
C PRO A 118 -15.83 1.59 11.35
N ALA A 119 -16.70 0.61 11.54
CA ALA A 119 -16.46 -0.51 12.47
C ALA A 119 -15.23 -1.37 12.10
N ILE A 120 -14.85 -1.40 10.82
CA ILE A 120 -13.63 -2.11 10.36
C ILE A 120 -12.33 -1.46 10.85
N ALA A 121 -12.38 -0.20 11.28
CA ALA A 121 -11.24 0.57 11.76
C ALA A 121 -11.13 0.63 13.31
N ILE A 122 -12.04 -0.05 14.03
CA ILE A 122 -12.12 -0.09 15.50
C ILE A 122 -11.81 -1.51 15.98
#